data_AF-W0UDN1-F1
#
_entry.id   AF-W0UDN1-F1
#
_cell.length_a   1.000
_cell.length_b   1.000
_cell.length_c   1.000
_cell.angle_alpha   90.00
_cell.angle_beta   90.00
_cell.angle_gamma   90.00
#
_symmetry.space_group_name_H-M   'P 1'
#
loop_
_entity.id
_entity.type
_entity.pdbx_description
1 polymer ?
#
loop_
_entity_poly.entity_id
_entity_poly.type
_entity_poly.pdbx_seq_one_letter_code
_entity_poly.pdbx_strand_id
1 'polypeptide(L)'
;KHDNQRKTVSPIVSPTNLHVLEPLIRERAGQILDSLPIGEEFDWVDLVSKELTAMTLATLFDLPQADRRKLTYWSDVVTAAPGQGLIDTIEQKMAIFVEYHAYFTELWNQRVNAPPAGDLISMLAHGEATRNMEPREYFGNIVLLTVGGNDTTRNTISGSVLALNQNPDQYRKLRENPSLIPSMVSETIRWQTPLAHMRRIALADQEVGGKLIKKGDKVIMWYVSGNRDET
;
A
#
# COMPACT_ATOMS: atom_id res chain seq x y z
N LYS A 1 -4.96 -21.79 5.34
CA LYS A 1 -5.24 -20.98 4.13
C LYS A 1 -4.38 -19.72 4.08
N HIS A 2 -4.45 -18.83 5.09
CA HIS A 2 -3.60 -17.64 5.21
C HIS A 2 -2.11 -17.91 4.96
N ASP A 3 -1.51 -18.86 5.70
CA ASP A 3 -0.06 -19.08 5.65
C ASP A 3 0.42 -19.51 4.26
N ASN A 4 -0.36 -20.34 3.57
CA ASN A 4 -0.03 -20.82 2.23
C ASN A 4 -0.06 -19.68 1.21
N GLN A 5 -1.08 -18.82 1.23
CA GLN A 5 -1.18 -17.68 0.31
C GLN A 5 -0.10 -16.63 0.61
N ARG A 6 0.14 -16.34 1.88
CA ARG A 6 1.21 -15.45 2.30
C ARG A 6 2.57 -15.96 1.82
N LYS A 7 2.83 -17.26 1.96
CA LYS A 7 4.08 -17.89 1.50
C LYS A 7 4.29 -17.71 0.00
N THR A 8 3.23 -17.81 -0.81
CA THR A 8 3.31 -17.60 -2.27
C THR A 8 3.88 -16.23 -2.65
N VAL A 9 3.42 -15.16 -1.99
CA VAL A 9 3.79 -13.78 -2.37
C VAL A 9 4.94 -13.20 -1.54
N SER A 10 5.31 -13.83 -0.42
CA SER A 10 6.41 -13.38 0.44
C SER A 10 7.76 -13.17 -0.27
N PRO A 11 8.14 -13.94 -1.32
CA PRO A 11 9.39 -13.72 -2.03
C PRO A 11 9.54 -12.32 -2.64
N ILE A 12 8.43 -11.61 -2.91
CA ILE A 12 8.46 -10.25 -3.48
C ILE A 12 9.25 -9.26 -2.60
N VAL A 13 9.27 -9.47 -1.29
CA VAL A 13 10.02 -8.67 -0.29
C VAL A 13 11.24 -9.41 0.26
N SER A 14 11.71 -10.45 -0.42
CA SER A 14 12.95 -11.13 -0.05
C SER A 14 14.15 -10.17 -0.16
N PRO A 15 15.24 -10.39 0.61
CA PRO A 15 16.43 -9.55 0.53
C PRO A 15 16.95 -9.41 -0.91
N THR A 16 16.96 -10.49 -1.68
CA THR A 16 17.35 -10.49 -3.10
C THR A 16 16.49 -9.53 -3.93
N ASN A 17 15.17 -9.58 -3.80
CA ASN A 17 14.28 -8.68 -4.55
C ASN A 17 14.39 -7.24 -4.08
N LEU A 18 14.58 -7.00 -2.77
CA LEU A 18 14.82 -5.66 -2.25
C LEU A 18 16.12 -5.04 -2.79
N HIS A 19 17.19 -5.83 -2.94
CA HIS A 19 18.43 -5.38 -3.56
C HIS A 19 18.26 -5.00 -5.04
N VAL A 20 17.33 -5.62 -5.77
CA VAL A 20 16.99 -5.26 -7.15
C VAL A 20 16.12 -4.00 -7.21
N LEU A 21 15.17 -3.86 -6.28
CA LEU A 21 14.24 -2.73 -6.24
C LEU A 21 14.88 -1.43 -5.73
N GLU A 22 15.82 -1.51 -4.78
CA GLU A 22 16.46 -0.34 -4.18
C GLU A 22 17.04 0.66 -5.21
N PRO A 23 17.92 0.25 -6.15
CA PRO A 23 18.50 1.20 -7.11
C PRO A 23 17.42 1.84 -8.00
N LEU A 24 16.39 1.08 -8.38
CA LEU A 24 15.28 1.57 -9.20
C LEU A 24 14.43 2.60 -8.44
N ILE A 25 14.11 2.34 -7.18
CA ILE A 25 13.38 3.29 -6.32
C ILE A 25 14.21 4.55 -6.11
N ARG A 26 15.52 4.40 -5.88
CA ARG A 26 16.45 5.53 -5.68
C ARG A 26 16.52 6.43 -6.91
N GLU A 27 16.66 5.84 -8.10
CA GLU A 27 16.68 6.58 -9.37
C GLU A 27 15.39 7.38 -9.56
N ARG A 28 14.24 6.72 -9.40
CA ARG A 28 12.93 7.36 -9.57
C ARG A 28 12.67 8.45 -8.56
N ALA A 29 13.05 8.23 -7.29
CA ALA A 29 12.95 9.27 -6.27
C ALA A 29 13.80 10.49 -6.63
N GLY A 30 15.03 10.29 -7.13
CA GLY A 30 15.87 11.37 -7.65
C GLY A 30 15.20 12.13 -8.79
N GLN A 31 14.73 11.42 -9.83
CA GLN A 31 14.05 12.03 -10.98
C GLN A 31 12.80 12.82 -10.60
N ILE A 32 11.99 12.28 -9.69
CA ILE A 32 10.81 12.99 -9.16
C ILE A 32 11.25 14.28 -8.50
N LEU A 33 12.19 14.22 -7.55
CA LEU A 33 12.65 15.38 -6.78
C LEU A 33 13.33 16.44 -7.68
N ASP A 34 14.11 16.01 -8.66
CA ASP A 34 14.80 16.89 -9.63
C ASP A 34 13.80 17.62 -10.56
N SER A 35 12.59 17.08 -10.72
CA SER A 35 11.55 17.68 -11.57
C SER A 35 10.66 18.71 -10.85
N LEU A 36 10.77 18.83 -9.52
CA LEU A 36 9.89 19.70 -8.73
C LEU A 36 10.25 21.19 -8.93
N PRO A 37 9.26 22.09 -8.96
CA PRO A 37 9.53 23.51 -9.08
C PRO A 37 10.14 24.06 -7.78
N ILE A 38 11.04 25.04 -7.92
CA ILE A 38 11.71 25.69 -6.78
C ILE A 38 11.11 27.09 -6.58
N GLY A 39 10.58 27.35 -5.38
CA GLY A 39 9.97 28.64 -5.05
C GLY A 39 8.50 28.77 -5.47
N GLU A 40 7.90 27.70 -5.99
CA GLU A 40 6.49 27.65 -6.36
C GLU A 40 5.74 26.62 -5.50
N GLU A 41 4.47 26.87 -5.23
CA GLU A 41 3.60 25.94 -4.53
C GLU A 41 3.21 24.78 -5.45
N PHE A 42 3.25 23.55 -4.92
CA PHE A 42 2.79 22.36 -5.63
C PHE A 42 2.22 21.32 -4.66
N ASP A 43 1.43 20.39 -5.18
CA ASP A 43 0.90 19.27 -4.40
C ASP A 43 1.94 18.15 -4.25
N TRP A 44 2.56 18.08 -3.07
CA TRP A 44 3.50 17.01 -2.72
C TRP A 44 2.88 15.61 -2.77
N VAL A 45 1.59 15.49 -2.43
CA VAL A 45 0.90 14.19 -2.45
C VAL A 45 0.83 13.68 -3.88
N ASP A 46 0.47 14.53 -4.83
CA ASP A 46 0.34 14.11 -6.22
C ASP A 46 1.70 13.93 -6.90
N LEU A 47 2.59 14.92 -6.84
CA LEU A 47 3.84 14.90 -7.59
C LEU A 47 4.89 13.97 -6.99
N VAL A 48 4.84 13.69 -5.68
CA VAL A 48 5.84 12.85 -4.99
C VAL A 48 5.26 11.56 -4.46
N SER A 49 4.34 11.66 -3.50
CA SER A 49 3.89 10.49 -2.75
C SER A 49 3.15 9.48 -3.63
N LYS A 50 2.18 9.94 -4.45
CA LYS A 50 1.44 9.08 -5.38
C LYS A 50 2.32 8.60 -6.53
N GLU A 51 3.22 9.44 -7.03
CA GLU A 51 4.05 9.09 -8.18
C GLU A 51 5.01 7.95 -7.85
N LEU A 52 5.77 8.08 -6.77
CA LEU A 52 6.76 7.08 -6.38
C LEU A 52 6.11 5.73 -6.03
N THR A 53 4.98 5.74 -5.33
CA THR A 53 4.26 4.51 -4.99
C THR A 53 3.60 3.88 -6.20
N ALA A 54 3.05 4.68 -7.13
CA ALA A 54 2.50 4.18 -8.39
C ALA A 54 3.57 3.46 -9.23
N MET A 55 4.74 4.09 -9.41
CA MET A 55 5.85 3.49 -10.18
C MET A 55 6.33 2.16 -9.55
N THR A 56 6.44 2.14 -8.22
CA THR A 56 6.85 0.96 -7.46
C THR A 56 5.81 -0.15 -7.61
N LEU A 57 4.53 0.13 -7.38
CA LEU A 57 3.47 -0.87 -7.48
C LEU A 57 3.31 -1.41 -8.91
N ALA A 58 3.45 -0.56 -9.94
CA ALA A 58 3.48 -1.00 -11.32
C ALA A 58 4.63 -1.97 -11.60
N THR A 59 5.80 -1.77 -10.96
CA THR A 59 6.93 -2.72 -11.07
C THR A 59 6.60 -4.05 -10.39
N LEU A 60 5.99 -4.02 -9.21
CA LEU A 60 5.64 -5.23 -8.45
C LEU A 60 4.60 -6.12 -9.15
N PHE A 61 3.75 -5.53 -9.99
CA PHE A 61 2.78 -6.26 -10.80
C PHE A 61 3.23 -6.46 -12.27
N ASP A 62 4.42 -5.98 -12.64
CA ASP A 62 4.92 -5.94 -14.02
C ASP A 62 3.91 -5.33 -15.01
N LEU A 63 3.37 -4.15 -14.65
CA LEU A 63 2.55 -3.30 -15.50
C LEU A 63 3.42 -2.32 -16.30
N PRO A 64 2.97 -1.91 -17.50
CA PRO A 64 3.54 -0.76 -18.19
C PRO A 64 3.56 0.47 -17.27
N GLN A 65 4.70 1.16 -17.19
CA GLN A 65 4.80 2.37 -16.35
C GLN A 65 3.83 3.47 -16.79
N ALA A 66 3.42 3.51 -18.06
CA ALA A 66 2.37 4.41 -18.54
C ALA A 66 1.00 4.21 -17.83
N ASP A 67 0.73 2.99 -17.36
CA ASP A 67 -0.51 2.62 -16.68
C ASP A 67 -0.45 2.79 -15.15
N ARG A 68 0.69 3.18 -14.59
CA ARG A 68 0.92 3.22 -13.12
C ARG A 68 -0.16 4.01 -12.34
N ARG A 69 -0.69 5.09 -12.93
CA ARG A 69 -1.71 5.93 -12.28
C ARG A 69 -3.10 5.29 -12.25
N LYS A 70 -3.36 4.27 -13.07
CA LYS A 70 -4.57 3.43 -12.93
C LYS A 70 -4.59 2.74 -11.57
N LEU A 71 -3.44 2.27 -11.08
CA LEU A 71 -3.33 1.61 -9.77
C LEU A 71 -3.70 2.54 -8.61
N THR A 72 -3.19 3.78 -8.63
CA THR A 72 -3.53 4.77 -7.61
C THR A 72 -5.02 5.14 -7.67
N TYR A 73 -5.56 5.28 -8.89
CA TYR A 73 -6.98 5.57 -9.08
C TYR A 73 -7.87 4.45 -8.56
N TRP A 74 -7.61 3.20 -8.95
CA TRP A 74 -8.35 2.04 -8.45
C TRP A 74 -8.22 1.88 -6.94
N SER A 75 -7.03 2.10 -6.37
CA SER A 75 -6.82 2.12 -4.92
C SER A 75 -7.73 3.15 -4.22
N ASP A 76 -7.77 4.38 -4.73
CA ASP A 76 -8.57 5.46 -4.15
C ASP A 76 -10.08 5.14 -4.27
N VAL A 77 -10.52 4.58 -5.41
CA VAL A 77 -11.91 4.17 -5.65
C VAL A 77 -12.35 3.04 -4.71
N VAL A 78 -11.48 2.08 -4.40
CA VAL A 78 -11.79 1.00 -3.45
C VAL A 78 -12.19 1.58 -2.10
N THR A 79 -11.43 2.56 -1.60
CA THR A 79 -11.63 3.18 -0.28
C THR A 79 -12.66 4.32 -0.28
N ALA A 80 -13.03 4.86 -1.45
CA ALA A 80 -13.97 5.97 -1.54
C ALA A 80 -15.40 5.59 -1.13
N ALA A 81 -16.05 6.48 -0.38
CA ALA A 81 -17.49 6.46 -0.14
C ALA A 81 -18.21 7.30 -1.21
N PRO A 82 -19.27 6.78 -1.88
CA PRO A 82 -20.04 7.54 -2.84
C PRO A 82 -20.60 8.86 -2.26
N GLY A 83 -20.52 9.95 -3.03
CA GLY A 83 -20.96 11.28 -2.66
C GLY A 83 -19.97 12.08 -1.80
N GLN A 84 -18.75 11.58 -1.59
CA GLN A 84 -17.70 12.23 -0.80
C GLN A 84 -16.47 12.65 -1.64
N GLY A 85 -16.68 13.01 -2.91
CA GLY A 85 -15.65 13.58 -3.77
C GLY A 85 -15.33 12.71 -5.00
N LEU A 86 -14.50 11.67 -4.85
CA LEU A 86 -13.94 10.92 -6.00
C LEU A 86 -15.01 10.21 -6.84
N ILE A 87 -16.08 9.73 -6.21
CA ILE A 87 -17.16 8.96 -6.82
C ILE A 87 -18.49 9.48 -6.29
N ASP A 88 -19.47 9.66 -7.17
CA ASP A 88 -20.79 10.17 -6.80
C ASP A 88 -21.79 9.05 -6.51
N THR A 89 -21.73 7.95 -7.26
CA THR A 89 -22.72 6.87 -7.20
C THR A 89 -22.12 5.47 -7.04
N ILE A 90 -22.91 4.54 -6.55
CA ILE A 90 -22.51 3.12 -6.44
C ILE A 90 -22.32 2.54 -7.84
N GLU A 91 -23.15 2.92 -8.80
CA GLU A 91 -23.09 2.47 -10.20
C GLU A 91 -21.77 2.87 -10.85
N GLN A 92 -21.32 4.11 -10.63
CA GLN A 92 -20.02 4.59 -11.10
C GLN A 92 -18.87 3.79 -10.46
N LYS A 93 -18.93 3.57 -9.14
CA LYS A 93 -17.94 2.72 -8.45
C LYS A 93 -17.89 1.33 -9.07
N MET A 94 -19.04 0.71 -9.32
CA MET A 94 -19.12 -0.63 -9.90
C MET A 94 -18.58 -0.69 -11.33
N ALA A 95 -18.84 0.33 -12.16
CA ALA A 95 -18.28 0.40 -13.51
C ALA A 95 -16.75 0.42 -13.51
N ILE A 96 -16.14 1.17 -12.59
CA ILE A 96 -14.67 1.22 -12.42
C ILE A 96 -14.14 -0.12 -11.92
N PHE A 97 -14.85 -0.78 -11.01
CA PHE A 97 -14.49 -2.12 -10.54
C PHE A 97 -14.53 -3.16 -11.67
N VAL A 98 -15.44 -3.03 -12.64
CA VAL A 98 -15.46 -3.89 -13.83
C VAL A 98 -14.21 -3.69 -14.69
N GLU A 99 -13.81 -2.44 -14.96
CA GLU A 99 -12.57 -2.13 -15.68
C GLU A 99 -11.33 -2.68 -14.96
N TYR A 100 -11.24 -2.42 -13.65
CA TYR A 100 -10.16 -2.89 -12.79
C TYR A 100 -10.06 -4.42 -12.78
N HIS A 101 -11.21 -5.11 -12.66
CA HIS A 101 -11.27 -6.56 -12.72
C HIS A 101 -10.84 -7.08 -14.09
N ALA A 102 -11.32 -6.50 -15.18
CA ALA A 102 -10.99 -6.91 -16.54
C ALA A 102 -9.48 -6.79 -16.81
N TYR A 103 -8.86 -5.68 -16.38
CA TYR A 103 -7.44 -5.45 -16.55
C TYR A 103 -6.57 -6.52 -15.86
N PHE A 104 -6.87 -6.84 -14.60
CA PHE A 104 -6.11 -7.87 -13.86
C PHE A 104 -6.47 -9.30 -14.25
N THR A 105 -7.65 -9.52 -14.85
CA THR A 105 -8.00 -10.80 -15.48
C THR A 105 -7.15 -11.05 -16.72
N GLU A 106 -6.96 -10.02 -17.55
CA GLU A 106 -6.11 -10.11 -18.73
C GLU A 106 -4.65 -10.39 -18.34
N LEU A 107 -4.12 -9.68 -17.35
CA LEU A 107 -2.77 -9.96 -16.84
C LEU A 107 -2.65 -11.38 -16.27
N TRP A 108 -3.64 -11.87 -15.53
CA TRP A 108 -3.65 -13.25 -15.06
C TRP A 108 -3.53 -14.24 -16.22
N ASN A 109 -4.35 -14.08 -17.25
CA ASN A 109 -4.34 -14.94 -18.44
C ASN A 109 -3.00 -14.90 -19.17
N GLN A 110 -2.33 -13.75 -19.21
CA GLN A 110 -0.98 -13.65 -19.76
C GLN A 110 0.03 -14.42 -18.91
N ARG A 111 0.00 -14.24 -17.57
CA ARG A 111 0.98 -14.87 -16.67
C ARG A 111 0.84 -16.38 -16.59
N VAL A 112 -0.37 -16.93 -16.58
CA VAL A 112 -0.56 -18.40 -16.56
C VAL A 112 -0.06 -19.10 -17.82
N ASN A 113 0.06 -18.37 -18.94
CA ASN A 113 0.53 -18.88 -20.23
C ASN A 113 2.01 -18.53 -20.51
N ALA A 114 2.70 -17.92 -19.55
CA ALA A 114 4.10 -17.51 -19.67
C ALA A 114 4.98 -18.23 -18.63
N PRO A 115 6.31 -18.28 -18.82
CA PRO A 115 7.21 -18.76 -17.76
C PRO A 115 7.06 -17.94 -16.47
N PRO A 116 7.34 -18.53 -15.29
CA PRO A 116 7.35 -17.82 -14.02
C PRO A 116 8.25 -16.58 -14.05
N ALA A 117 7.76 -15.48 -13.51
CA ALA A 117 8.42 -14.19 -13.44
C ALA A 117 8.41 -13.66 -12.00
N GLY A 118 9.18 -12.59 -11.76
CA GLY A 118 9.39 -12.02 -10.42
C GLY A 118 8.26 -11.11 -9.91
N ASP A 119 7.13 -11.04 -10.60
CA ASP A 119 6.00 -10.18 -10.25
C ASP A 119 4.90 -10.89 -9.44
N LEU A 120 4.09 -10.11 -8.72
CA LEU A 120 3.04 -10.62 -7.84
C LEU A 120 1.99 -11.47 -8.57
N ILE A 121 1.65 -11.14 -9.81
CA ILE A 121 0.63 -11.87 -10.58
C ILE A 121 1.20 -13.22 -10.99
N SER A 122 2.43 -13.25 -11.48
CA SER A 122 3.12 -14.49 -11.85
C SER A 122 3.35 -15.39 -10.63
N MET A 123 3.70 -14.83 -9.47
CA MET A 123 3.79 -15.60 -8.22
C MET A 123 2.46 -16.27 -7.86
N LEU A 124 1.34 -15.54 -7.97
CA LEU A 124 0.01 -16.11 -7.71
C LEU A 124 -0.39 -17.16 -8.77
N ALA A 125 -0.11 -16.90 -10.04
CA ALA A 125 -0.41 -17.78 -11.18
C ALA A 125 0.32 -19.12 -11.11
N HIS A 126 1.55 -19.14 -10.61
CA HIS A 126 2.39 -20.34 -10.56
C HIS A 126 2.49 -20.98 -9.17
N GLY A 127 2.03 -20.30 -8.13
CA GLY A 127 2.06 -20.81 -6.76
C GLY A 127 1.15 -22.03 -6.58
N GLU A 128 1.66 -23.11 -5.99
CA GLU A 128 0.91 -24.36 -5.80
C GLU A 128 -0.44 -24.16 -5.07
N ALA A 129 -0.45 -23.27 -4.07
CA ALA A 129 -1.63 -22.96 -3.28
C ALA A 129 -2.60 -21.93 -3.92
N THR A 130 -2.21 -21.32 -5.04
CA THR A 130 -2.89 -20.14 -5.61
C THR A 130 -3.21 -20.26 -7.10
N ARG A 131 -2.54 -21.16 -7.83
CA ARG A 131 -2.73 -21.36 -9.28
C ARG A 131 -4.16 -21.75 -9.70
N ASN A 132 -4.90 -22.38 -8.78
CA ASN A 132 -6.29 -22.80 -8.96
C ASN A 132 -7.27 -21.94 -8.13
N MET A 133 -6.87 -20.71 -7.80
CA MET A 133 -7.70 -19.81 -7.00
C MET A 133 -8.93 -19.37 -7.80
N GLU A 134 -10.10 -19.36 -7.16
CA GLU A 134 -11.33 -18.85 -7.77
C GLU A 134 -11.15 -17.38 -8.20
N PRO A 135 -11.69 -16.95 -9.36
CA PRO A 135 -11.50 -15.59 -9.88
C PRO A 135 -11.82 -14.49 -8.86
N ARG A 136 -12.89 -14.68 -8.08
CA ARG A 136 -13.29 -13.75 -7.01
C ARG A 136 -12.24 -13.63 -5.91
N GLU A 137 -11.59 -14.74 -5.56
CA GLU A 137 -10.56 -14.76 -4.54
C GLU A 137 -9.25 -14.15 -5.06
N TYR A 138 -8.90 -14.42 -6.31
CA TYR A 138 -7.77 -13.77 -6.99
C TYR A 138 -7.95 -12.25 -7.00
N PHE A 139 -9.10 -11.76 -7.46
CA PHE A 139 -9.36 -10.33 -7.49
C PHE A 139 -9.37 -9.70 -6.09
N GLY A 140 -9.88 -10.41 -5.08
CA GLY A 140 -9.77 -9.98 -3.68
C GLY A 140 -8.32 -9.78 -3.22
N ASN A 141 -7.40 -10.67 -3.63
CA ASN A 141 -5.97 -10.52 -3.36
C ASN A 141 -5.35 -9.35 -4.14
N ILE A 142 -5.75 -9.12 -5.39
CA ILE A 142 -5.31 -7.96 -6.16
C ILE A 142 -5.74 -6.65 -5.49
N VAL A 143 -6.98 -6.56 -5.01
CA VAL A 143 -7.47 -5.40 -4.25
C VAL A 143 -6.64 -5.20 -2.99
N LEU A 144 -6.36 -6.27 -2.23
CA LEU A 144 -5.53 -6.22 -1.03
C LEU A 144 -4.11 -5.70 -1.33
N LEU A 145 -3.47 -6.22 -2.38
CA LEU A 145 -2.10 -5.86 -2.76
C LEU A 145 -2.03 -4.43 -3.30
N THR A 146 -3.01 -3.99 -4.08
CA THR A 146 -3.07 -2.64 -4.64
C THR A 146 -3.28 -1.58 -3.56
N VAL A 147 -4.25 -1.79 -2.66
CA VAL A 147 -4.49 -0.83 -1.56
C VAL A 147 -3.34 -0.89 -0.54
N GLY A 148 -2.94 -2.09 -0.12
CA GLY A 148 -1.92 -2.30 0.90
C GLY A 148 -0.53 -1.83 0.46
N GLY A 149 -0.17 -2.04 -0.81
CA GLY A 149 1.14 -1.69 -1.37
C GLY A 149 1.30 -0.22 -1.78
N ASN A 150 0.20 0.54 -1.84
CA ASN A 150 0.22 1.93 -2.29
C ASN A 150 -0.09 2.92 -1.16
N ASP A 151 -1.29 2.80 -0.57
CA ASP A 151 -1.87 3.88 0.24
C ASP A 151 -1.11 4.12 1.54
N THR A 152 -0.67 3.03 2.21
CA THR A 152 0.08 3.13 3.47
C THR A 152 1.44 3.81 3.31
N THR A 153 2.17 3.47 2.25
CA THR A 153 3.47 4.08 1.93
C THR A 153 3.30 5.52 1.49
N ARG A 154 2.30 5.81 0.65
CA ARG A 154 1.94 7.16 0.21
C ARG A 154 1.71 8.09 1.41
N ASN A 155 0.88 7.67 2.36
CA ASN A 155 0.60 8.45 3.55
C ASN A 155 1.85 8.65 4.43
N THR A 156 2.74 7.67 4.50
CA THR A 156 4.03 7.80 5.21
C THR A 156 4.92 8.86 4.56
N ILE A 157 5.04 8.86 3.24
CA ILE A 157 5.85 9.85 2.49
C ILE A 157 5.28 11.26 2.71
N SER A 158 3.96 11.44 2.58
CA SER A 158 3.31 12.73 2.83
C SER A 158 3.45 13.18 4.28
N GLY A 159 3.28 12.25 5.23
CA GLY A 159 3.47 12.52 6.66
C GLY A 159 4.90 12.94 7.01
N SER A 160 5.89 12.42 6.28
CA SER A 160 7.31 12.71 6.52
C SER A 160 7.63 14.19 6.31
N VAL A 161 7.18 14.80 5.20
CA VAL A 161 7.45 16.20 4.90
C VAL A 161 6.68 17.13 5.84
N LEU A 162 5.43 16.76 6.19
CA LEU A 162 4.65 17.48 7.17
C LEU A 162 5.33 17.49 8.54
N ALA A 163 5.77 16.33 9.02
CA ALA A 163 6.43 16.19 10.31
C ALA A 163 7.75 16.95 10.37
N LEU A 164 8.58 16.88 9.32
CA LEU A 164 9.83 17.63 9.23
C LEU A 164 9.59 19.16 9.18
N ASN A 165 8.54 19.60 8.47
CA ASN A 165 8.17 21.01 8.41
C ASN A 165 7.68 21.54 9.78
N GLN A 166 6.94 20.73 10.53
CA GLN A 166 6.47 21.09 11.87
C GLN A 166 7.58 21.02 12.95
N ASN A 167 8.68 20.30 12.68
CA ASN A 167 9.79 20.09 13.61
C ASN A 167 11.14 20.46 12.95
N PRO A 168 11.40 21.76 12.70
CA PRO A 168 12.57 22.20 11.92
C PRO A 168 13.91 21.92 12.60
N ASP A 169 13.95 21.76 13.92
CA ASP A 169 15.11 21.27 14.67
C ASP A 169 15.45 19.82 14.32
N GLN A 170 14.44 18.94 14.22
CA GLN A 170 14.62 17.55 13.79
C GLN A 170 15.05 17.48 12.32
N TYR A 171 14.51 18.35 11.47
CA TYR A 171 14.96 18.46 10.07
C TYR A 171 16.43 18.88 9.96
N ARG A 172 16.88 19.89 10.72
CA ARG A 172 18.30 20.27 10.77
C ARG A 172 19.17 19.13 11.26
N LYS A 173 18.77 18.45 12.33
CA LYS A 173 19.50 17.29 12.87
C LYS A 173 19.64 16.16 11.84
N LEU A 174 18.59 15.87 11.07
CA LEU A 174 18.63 14.88 9.99
C LEU A 174 19.56 15.29 8.86
N ARG A 175 19.56 16.57 8.47
CA ARG A 175 20.46 17.10 7.42
C ARG A 175 21.93 17.05 7.83
N GLU A 176 22.22 17.34 9.09
CA GLU A 176 23.58 17.28 9.66
C GLU A 176 24.05 15.84 9.87
N ASN A 177 23.12 14.90 10.05
CA ASN A 177 23.43 13.48 10.21
C ASN A 177 22.45 12.55 9.47
N PRO A 178 22.72 12.22 8.18
CA PRO A 178 21.91 11.29 7.41
C PRO A 178 21.88 9.85 7.96
N SER A 179 22.76 9.48 8.89
CA SER A 179 22.70 8.17 9.55
C SER A 179 21.41 7.98 10.37
N LEU A 180 20.64 9.05 10.60
CA LEU A 180 19.35 9.03 11.31
C LEU A 180 18.17 8.62 10.43
N ILE A 181 18.33 8.48 9.10
CA ILE A 181 17.24 8.11 8.18
C ILE A 181 16.48 6.85 8.64
N PRO A 182 17.14 5.73 9.04
CA PRO A 182 16.41 4.54 9.50
C PRO A 182 15.49 4.83 10.70
N SER A 183 15.98 5.59 11.69
CA SER A 183 15.18 5.99 12.85
C SER A 183 14.05 6.94 12.46
N MET A 184 14.28 7.87 11.54
CA MET A 184 13.28 8.81 11.05
C MET A 184 12.15 8.10 10.30
N VAL A 185 12.47 7.06 9.52
CA VAL A 185 11.46 6.23 8.85
C VAL A 185 10.57 5.53 9.88
N SER A 186 11.15 4.87 10.89
CA SER A 186 10.38 4.23 11.96
C SER A 186 9.50 5.23 12.71
N GLU A 187 10.05 6.41 13.04
CA GLU A 187 9.33 7.44 13.77
C GLU A 187 8.21 8.06 12.93
N THR A 188 8.42 8.24 11.63
CA THR A 188 7.38 8.74 10.72
C THR A 188 6.24 7.73 10.60
N ILE A 189 6.50 6.42 10.55
CA ILE A 189 5.46 5.39 10.52
C ILE A 189 4.64 5.41 11.83
N ARG A 190 5.30 5.54 12.99
CA ARG A 190 4.62 5.70 14.29
C ARG A 190 3.82 7.00 14.35
N TRP A 191 4.40 8.11 13.92
CA TRP A 191 3.77 9.43 13.96
C TRP A 191 2.59 9.51 12.99
N GLN A 192 2.77 9.16 11.72
CA GLN A 192 1.70 9.19 10.73
C GLN A 192 0.61 8.16 11.03
N THR A 193 0.98 6.97 11.53
CA THR A 193 0.10 5.80 11.64
C THR A 193 -0.81 5.62 10.41
N PRO A 194 -0.24 5.30 9.23
CA PRO A 194 -0.96 5.29 7.94
C PRO A 194 -2.24 4.44 7.93
N LEU A 195 -2.30 3.44 8.81
CA LEU A 195 -3.46 2.61 9.03
C LEU A 195 -3.95 2.81 10.47
N ALA A 196 -5.02 3.57 10.65
CA ALA A 196 -5.50 3.96 11.97
C ALA A 196 -6.03 2.77 12.79
N HIS A 197 -6.65 1.77 12.14
CA HIS A 197 -7.18 0.60 12.81
C HIS A 197 -7.25 -0.65 11.94
N MET A 198 -7.34 -1.80 12.61
CA MET A 198 -7.74 -3.08 12.03
C MET A 198 -8.81 -3.75 12.88
N ARG A 199 -9.69 -4.51 12.25
CA ARG A 199 -10.86 -5.13 12.90
C ARG A 199 -10.72 -6.65 13.03
N ARG A 200 -11.25 -7.22 14.11
CA ARG A 200 -11.46 -8.65 14.37
C ARG A 200 -12.94 -8.93 14.70
N ILE A 201 -13.36 -10.20 14.65
CA ILE A 201 -14.67 -10.67 15.12
C ILE A 201 -14.40 -11.67 16.24
N ALA A 202 -15.07 -11.51 17.37
CA ALA A 202 -15.00 -12.45 18.47
C ALA A 202 -15.64 -13.80 18.10
N LEU A 203 -14.93 -14.90 18.26
CA LEU A 203 -15.42 -16.26 17.96
C LEU A 203 -16.19 -16.90 19.13
N ALA A 204 -15.99 -16.35 20.33
CA ALA A 204 -16.64 -16.75 21.57
C ALA A 204 -16.73 -15.53 22.50
N ASP A 205 -17.57 -15.64 23.53
CA ASP A 205 -17.60 -14.68 24.63
C ASP A 205 -16.25 -14.73 25.37
N GLN A 206 -15.63 -13.57 25.61
CA GLN A 206 -14.30 -13.48 26.21
C GLN A 206 -14.16 -12.18 27.00
N GLU A 207 -13.54 -12.26 28.17
CA GLU A 207 -13.14 -11.08 28.94
C GLU A 207 -11.81 -10.54 28.44
N VAL A 208 -11.75 -9.24 28.14
CA VAL A 208 -10.55 -8.49 27.73
C VAL A 208 -10.53 -7.14 28.44
N GLY A 209 -9.44 -6.82 29.15
CA GLY A 209 -9.33 -5.55 29.88
C GLY A 209 -10.44 -5.31 30.91
N GLY A 210 -10.91 -6.37 31.57
CA GLY A 210 -12.02 -6.30 32.54
C GLY A 210 -13.41 -6.10 31.92
N LYS A 211 -13.56 -6.26 30.60
CA LYS A 211 -14.83 -6.12 29.86
C LYS A 211 -15.18 -7.41 29.13
N LEU A 212 -16.44 -7.83 29.23
CA LEU A 212 -16.97 -8.96 28.48
C LEU A 212 -17.25 -8.54 27.04
N ILE A 213 -16.53 -9.14 26.09
CA ILE A 213 -16.79 -9.07 24.64
C ILE A 213 -17.62 -10.30 24.26
N LYS A 214 -18.72 -10.13 23.53
CA LYS A 214 -19.59 -11.24 23.14
C LYS A 214 -19.17 -11.84 21.81
N LYS A 215 -19.48 -13.12 21.61
CA LYS A 215 -19.36 -13.80 20.33
C LYS A 215 -20.08 -13.01 19.23
N GLY A 216 -19.38 -12.75 18.13
CA GLY A 216 -19.88 -11.97 17.00
C GLY A 216 -19.55 -10.49 17.06
N ASP A 217 -19.14 -9.96 18.21
CA ASP A 217 -18.78 -8.54 18.34
C ASP A 217 -17.58 -8.19 17.45
N LYS A 218 -17.64 -6.98 16.87
CA LYS A 218 -16.51 -6.38 16.17
C LYS A 218 -15.56 -5.79 17.21
N VAL A 219 -14.31 -6.24 17.19
CA VAL A 219 -13.23 -5.69 18.03
C VAL A 219 -12.31 -4.87 17.14
N ILE A 220 -12.13 -3.60 17.46
CA ILE A 220 -11.31 -2.66 16.66
C ILE A 220 -10.02 -2.36 17.43
N MET A 221 -8.88 -2.64 16.81
CA MET A 221 -7.56 -2.30 17.32
C MET A 221 -7.15 -0.95 16.74
N TRP A 222 -7.22 0.11 17.56
CA TRP A 222 -6.88 1.47 17.16
C TRP A 222 -5.37 1.71 17.27
N TYR A 223 -4.62 1.36 16.22
CA TYR A 223 -3.18 1.59 16.15
C TYR A 223 -2.80 3.06 16.36
N VAL A 224 -3.63 3.99 15.88
CA VAL A 224 -3.43 5.44 16.09
C VAL A 224 -3.44 5.81 17.58
N SER A 225 -4.20 5.09 18.41
CA SER A 225 -4.19 5.26 19.85
C SER A 225 -2.96 4.60 20.46
N GLY A 226 -2.68 3.33 20.11
CA GLY A 226 -1.55 2.60 20.68
C GLY A 226 -0.19 3.24 20.38
N ASN A 227 -0.02 3.84 19.21
CA ASN A 227 1.18 4.59 18.83
C ASN A 227 1.35 5.92 19.60
N ARG A 228 0.44 6.24 20.52
CA ARG A 228 0.42 7.43 21.39
C ARG A 228 0.29 7.09 22.87
N ASP A 229 0.28 5.81 23.23
CA ASP A 229 0.23 5.39 24.62
C ASP A 229 1.57 5.71 25.31
N GLU A 230 1.52 6.47 26.41
CA GLU A 230 2.71 6.85 27.18
C GLU A 230 3.15 5.80 28.24
N THR A 231 2.43 4.69 28.36
CA THR A 231 2.67 3.65 29.39
C THR A 231 3.60 2.52 28.97
#